data_AF-A0A251XPF2-F1
#
_entry.id   AF-A0A251XPF2-F1
#
_cell.length_a   1.000
_cell.length_b   1.000
_cell.length_c   1.000
_cell.angle_alpha   90.00
_cell.angle_beta   90.00
_cell.angle_gamma   90.00
#
_symmetry.space_group_name_H-M   'P 1'
#
loop_
_entity.id
_entity.type
_entity.pdbx_description
1 polymer ?
#
loop_
_entity_poly.entity_id
_entity_poly.type
_entity_poly.pdbx_seq_one_letter_code
_entity_poly.pdbx_strand_id
1 'polypeptide(L)'
;MRIHRTITVFDAPDLAAESAFWAGLLGGEVDAEDDWHSVRVDGEWRLGFQLAPDFVPPVWPGEGPRQQMQMHLDLYVDDLDAGRERVLALGGRLLQPAEDPTAADRFDVYADPAGHPFCLCVSGGDAAA
;
A
#
# COMPACT_ATOMS: atom_id res chain seq x y z
N MET A 1 4.07 28.25 -13.75
CA MET A 1 4.55 26.85 -13.77
C MET A 1 3.34 25.92 -13.69
N ARG A 2 3.28 24.84 -14.50
CA ARG A 2 2.19 23.85 -14.47
C ARG A 2 2.77 22.51 -14.02
N ILE A 3 2.23 21.93 -12.96
CA ILE A 3 2.50 20.56 -12.55
C ILE A 3 1.63 19.64 -13.41
N HIS A 4 2.23 18.66 -14.08
CA HIS A 4 1.52 17.74 -14.97
C HIS A 4 1.46 16.29 -14.43
N ARG A 5 2.18 16.00 -13.33
CA ARG A 5 2.20 14.69 -12.67
C ARG A 5 2.63 14.86 -11.21
N THR A 6 2.02 14.07 -10.34
CA THR A 6 2.42 13.86 -8.94
C THR A 6 2.37 12.36 -8.70
N ILE A 7 3.39 11.81 -8.04
CA ILE A 7 3.44 10.40 -7.65
C ILE A 7 3.92 10.30 -6.21
N THR A 8 3.36 9.35 -5.47
CA THR A 8 3.89 8.94 -4.17
C THR A 8 4.97 7.89 -4.41
N VAL A 9 6.10 8.00 -3.70
CA VAL A 9 7.27 7.14 -3.88
C VAL A 9 7.64 6.52 -2.53
N PHE A 10 7.88 5.21 -2.53
CA PHE A 10 8.32 4.46 -1.37
C PHE A 10 9.77 3.97 -1.52
N ASP A 11 10.46 3.86 -0.40
CA ASP A 11 11.80 3.25 -0.32
C ASP A 11 11.65 1.73 -0.22
N ALA A 12 12.31 0.96 -1.07
CA ALA A 12 12.23 -0.50 -1.00
C ALA A 12 13.60 -1.16 -1.13
N PRO A 13 13.95 -2.11 -0.24
CA PRO A 13 15.18 -2.88 -0.39
C PRO A 13 15.09 -3.94 -1.50
N ASP A 14 13.87 -4.38 -1.84
CA ASP A 14 13.56 -5.31 -2.92
C ASP A 14 12.47 -4.71 -3.83
N LEU A 15 12.90 -4.05 -4.93
CA LEU A 15 11.99 -3.42 -5.88
C LEU A 15 11.05 -4.42 -6.56
N ALA A 16 11.52 -5.64 -6.84
CA ALA A 16 10.73 -6.63 -7.55
C ALA A 16 9.58 -7.14 -6.69
N ALA A 17 9.85 -7.45 -5.42
CA ALA A 17 8.80 -7.87 -4.49
C ALA A 17 7.79 -6.74 -4.25
N GLU A 18 8.29 -5.53 -4.01
CA GLU A 18 7.46 -4.38 -3.65
C GLU A 18 6.55 -3.92 -4.80
N SER A 19 7.12 -3.69 -5.99
CA SER A 19 6.34 -3.26 -7.14
C SER A 19 5.36 -4.32 -7.64
N ALA A 20 5.72 -5.62 -7.58
CA ALA A 20 4.82 -6.71 -7.95
C ALA A 20 3.63 -6.80 -6.99
N PHE A 21 3.85 -6.58 -5.69
CA PHE A 21 2.78 -6.50 -4.70
C PHE A 21 1.79 -5.38 -5.06
N TRP A 22 2.26 -4.16 -5.29
CA TRP A 22 1.38 -3.02 -5.58
C TRP A 22 0.71 -3.10 -6.95
N ALA A 23 1.41 -3.58 -7.98
CA ALA A 23 0.78 -3.86 -9.27
C ALA A 23 -0.31 -4.91 -9.14
N GLY A 24 -0.05 -6.00 -8.41
CA GLY A 24 -1.03 -7.05 -8.15
C GLY A 24 -2.23 -6.57 -7.35
N LEU A 25 -2.03 -5.70 -6.36
CA LEU A 25 -3.09 -5.19 -5.50
C LEU A 25 -3.96 -4.16 -6.23
N LEU A 26 -3.35 -3.25 -7.00
CA LEU A 26 -4.04 -2.17 -7.71
C LEU A 26 -4.56 -2.58 -9.10
N GLY A 27 -4.30 -3.82 -9.54
CA GLY A 27 -4.67 -4.29 -10.87
C GLY A 27 -3.87 -3.61 -11.99
N GLY A 28 -2.62 -3.26 -11.72
CA GLY A 28 -1.74 -2.54 -12.63
C GLY A 28 -0.58 -3.38 -13.16
N GLU A 29 0.37 -2.67 -13.77
CA GLU A 29 1.58 -3.20 -14.37
C GLU A 29 2.81 -2.48 -13.80
N VAL A 30 3.96 -3.17 -13.80
CA VAL A 30 5.24 -2.58 -13.38
C VAL A 30 6.02 -2.10 -14.59
N ASP A 31 6.43 -0.84 -14.56
CA ASP A 31 7.50 -0.28 -15.39
C ASP A 31 8.81 -0.33 -14.58
N ALA A 32 9.81 -1.06 -15.06
CA ALA A 32 10.97 -1.47 -14.26
C ALA A 32 12.29 -0.96 -14.85
N GLU A 33 13.07 -0.27 -14.01
CA GLU A 33 14.45 0.14 -14.21
C GLU A 33 15.33 -0.40 -13.06
N ASP A 34 16.66 -0.37 -13.20
CA ASP A 34 17.58 -1.03 -12.27
C ASP A 34 17.45 -0.56 -10.81
N ASP A 35 17.20 0.73 -10.59
CA ASP A 35 17.10 1.37 -9.27
C ASP A 35 15.74 2.04 -9.01
N TRP A 36 14.79 1.86 -9.93
CA TRP A 36 13.47 2.48 -9.87
C TRP A 36 12.39 1.63 -10.52
N HIS A 37 11.31 1.35 -9.82
CA HIS A 37 10.11 0.74 -10.39
C HIS A 37 8.92 1.68 -10.26
N SER A 38 7.97 1.60 -11.19
CA SER A 38 6.72 2.33 -11.10
C SER A 38 5.53 1.45 -11.42
N VAL A 39 4.46 1.62 -10.65
CA VAL A 39 3.20 0.93 -10.88
C VAL A 39 2.25 1.84 -11.64
N ARG A 40 1.76 1.32 -12.75
CA ARG A 40 0.80 1.99 -13.64
C ARG A 40 -0.53 1.24 -13.64
N VAL A 41 -1.63 1.97 -13.56
CA VAL A 41 -2.99 1.42 -13.64
C VAL A 41 -3.71 2.18 -14.74
N ASP A 42 -4.27 1.45 -15.72
CA ASP A 42 -4.89 2.00 -16.92
C ASP A 42 -3.98 2.98 -17.68
N GLY A 43 -2.68 2.69 -17.70
CA GLY A 43 -1.65 3.53 -18.33
C GLY A 43 -1.24 4.77 -17.52
N GLU A 44 -1.88 5.08 -16.40
CA GLU A 44 -1.57 6.22 -15.54
C GLU A 44 -0.64 5.85 -14.38
N TRP A 45 0.25 6.77 -14.00
CA TRP A 45 1.23 6.56 -12.93
C TRP A 45 0.53 6.63 -11.57
N ARG A 46 0.68 5.58 -10.75
CA ARG A 46 0.04 5.49 -9.43
C ARG A 46 1.05 5.58 -8.30
N LEU A 47 2.07 4.73 -8.32
CA LEU A 47 3.10 4.65 -7.28
C LEU A 47 4.49 4.50 -7.91
N GLY A 48 5.50 5.02 -7.23
CA GLY A 48 6.91 4.79 -7.53
C GLY A 48 7.62 4.08 -6.38
N PHE A 49 8.72 3.41 -6.69
CA PHE A 49 9.54 2.68 -5.73
C PHE A 49 11.00 2.92 -6.07
N GLN A 50 11.77 3.44 -5.11
CA GLN A 50 13.20 3.66 -5.27
C GLN A 50 14.00 2.61 -4.50
N LEU A 51 15.10 2.14 -5.09
CA LEU A 51 15.96 1.16 -4.44
C LEU A 51 16.63 1.77 -3.20
N ALA A 52 16.35 1.21 -2.04
CA ALA A 52 16.88 1.64 -0.75
C ALA A 52 17.34 0.41 0.05
N PRO A 53 18.57 -0.09 -0.16
CA PRO A 53 19.03 -1.34 0.45
C PRO A 53 19.10 -1.30 1.98
N ASP A 54 19.34 -0.12 2.54
CA ASP A 54 19.44 0.12 3.99
C ASP A 54 18.11 0.60 4.60
N PHE A 55 17.00 0.48 3.86
CA PHE A 55 15.69 0.89 4.36
C PHE A 55 15.31 0.13 5.64
N VAL A 56 14.87 0.90 6.64
CA VAL A 56 14.34 0.36 7.89
C VAL A 56 12.83 0.64 7.91
N PRO A 57 11.97 -0.40 7.96
CA PRO A 57 10.53 -0.18 7.96
C PRO A 57 10.08 0.58 9.22
N PRO A 58 9.05 1.42 9.12
CA PRO A 58 8.42 2.01 10.29
C PRO A 58 7.77 0.92 11.15
N VAL A 59 7.60 1.21 12.44
CA VAL A 59 6.91 0.31 13.37
C VAL A 59 5.43 0.67 13.48
N TRP A 60 4.59 -0.36 13.61
CA TRP A 60 3.16 -0.23 13.85
C TRP A 60 2.74 -1.02 15.10
N PRO A 61 1.98 -0.42 16.02
CA PRO A 61 1.75 1.02 16.13
C PRO A 61 3.07 1.76 16.41
N GLY A 62 3.08 3.08 16.21
CA GLY A 62 4.29 3.89 16.47
C GLY A 62 4.73 3.79 17.93
N GLU A 63 6.01 3.48 18.18
CA GLU A 63 6.58 3.31 19.52
C GLU A 63 7.75 4.27 19.77
N GLY A 64 7.52 5.36 20.51
CA GLY A 64 8.58 6.24 20.99
C GLY A 64 9.51 6.78 19.88
N PRO A 65 10.85 6.70 20.04
CA PRO A 65 11.82 7.24 19.08
C PRO A 65 12.08 6.31 17.87
N ARG A 66 11.37 5.18 17.74
CA ARG A 66 11.55 4.26 16.59
C ARG A 66 11.04 4.92 15.31
N GLN A 67 11.49 4.41 14.16
CA GLN A 67 11.05 4.85 12.83
C GLN A 67 9.51 4.90 12.79
N GLN A 68 8.94 6.09 12.58
CA GLN A 68 7.51 6.32 12.51
C GLN A 68 7.07 6.44 11.06
N MET A 69 5.84 6.01 10.78
CA MET A 69 5.20 6.29 9.49
C MET A 69 5.13 7.80 9.24
N GLN A 70 5.49 8.23 8.04
CA GLN A 70 5.39 9.65 7.63
C GLN A 70 4.20 9.89 6.70
N MET A 71 3.70 8.84 6.06
CA MET A 71 2.58 8.87 5.13
C MET A 71 1.69 7.66 5.39
N HIS A 72 0.44 7.77 4.97
CA HIS A 72 -0.57 6.72 5.06
C HIS A 72 -1.30 6.63 3.72
N LEU A 73 -1.50 5.41 3.24
CA LEU A 73 -2.29 5.14 2.04
C LEU A 73 -3.56 4.40 2.45
N ASP A 74 -4.71 5.04 2.22
CA ASP A 74 -6.03 4.48 2.48
C ASP A 74 -6.65 4.02 1.16
N LEU A 75 -6.81 2.70 0.99
CA LEU A 75 -7.44 2.11 -0.19
C LEU A 75 -8.87 1.71 0.15
N TYR A 76 -9.84 2.35 -0.49
CA TYR A 76 -11.23 1.97 -0.36
C TYR A 76 -11.54 0.81 -1.31
N VAL A 77 -12.08 -0.27 -0.74
CA VAL A 77 -12.46 -1.50 -1.43
C VAL A 77 -13.92 -1.83 -1.13
N ASP A 78 -14.56 -2.61 -2.00
CA ASP A 78 -15.95 -3.02 -1.79
C ASP A 78 -16.08 -4.13 -0.73
N ASP A 79 -15.03 -4.95 -0.59
CA ASP A 79 -15.00 -6.14 0.27
C ASP A 79 -13.63 -6.26 0.97
N LEU A 80 -13.62 -6.07 2.30
CA LEU A 80 -12.42 -6.21 3.11
C LEU A 80 -11.92 -7.65 3.22
N ASP A 81 -12.80 -8.64 3.21
CA ASP A 81 -12.38 -10.03 3.36
C ASP A 81 -11.67 -10.49 2.08
N ALA A 82 -12.24 -10.16 0.91
CA ALA A 82 -11.57 -10.38 -0.37
C ALA A 82 -10.26 -9.58 -0.48
N GLY A 83 -10.27 -8.32 -0.01
CA GLY A 83 -9.08 -7.48 0.06
C GLY A 83 -7.98 -8.08 0.94
N ARG A 84 -8.32 -8.60 2.12
CA ARG A 84 -7.41 -9.29 3.03
C ARG A 84 -6.77 -10.49 2.36
N GLU A 85 -7.57 -11.38 1.77
CA GLU A 85 -7.06 -12.56 1.07
C GLU A 85 -6.07 -12.16 -0.02
N ARG A 86 -6.39 -11.10 -0.78
CA ARG A 86 -5.53 -10.57 -1.83
C ARG A 86 -4.20 -10.04 -1.29
N VAL A 87 -4.23 -9.22 -0.24
CA VAL A 87 -3.02 -8.66 0.38
C VAL A 87 -2.11 -9.77 0.89
N LEU A 88 -2.67 -10.74 1.62
CA LEU A 88 -1.88 -11.85 2.18
C LEU A 88 -1.29 -12.74 1.08
N ALA A 89 -2.04 -13.02 0.01
CA ALA A 89 -1.56 -13.81 -1.12
C ALA A 89 -0.42 -13.14 -1.90
N LEU A 90 -0.35 -11.81 -1.88
CA LEU A 90 0.71 -11.03 -2.53
C LEU A 90 1.95 -10.81 -1.65
N GLY A 91 1.93 -11.26 -0.39
CA GLY A 91 3.06 -11.14 0.54
C GLY A 91 2.96 -9.97 1.53
N GLY A 92 1.82 -9.26 1.56
CA GLY A 92 1.52 -8.31 2.62
C GLY A 92 1.21 -9.01 3.95
N ARG A 93 1.28 -8.26 5.05
CA ARG A 93 0.99 -8.75 6.42
C ARG A 93 -0.11 -7.91 7.07
N LEU A 94 -1.01 -8.54 7.82
CA LEU A 94 -1.92 -7.82 8.70
C LEU A 94 -1.15 -7.28 9.91
N LEU A 95 -1.28 -5.99 10.20
CA LEU A 95 -0.72 -5.32 11.37
C LEU A 95 -1.78 -5.10 12.45
N GLN A 96 -2.97 -4.65 12.05
CA GLN A 96 -4.06 -4.37 12.97
C GLN A 96 -5.41 -4.65 12.28
N PRO A 97 -6.25 -5.56 12.82
CA PRO A 97 -7.60 -5.72 12.33
C PRO A 97 -8.51 -4.57 12.80
N ALA A 98 -9.64 -4.40 12.13
CA ALA A 98 -10.73 -3.54 12.57
C ALA A 98 -11.14 -3.84 14.01
N GLU A 99 -11.40 -2.79 14.80
CA GLU A 99 -11.86 -2.93 16.20
C GLU A 99 -13.25 -3.61 16.26
N ASP A 100 -14.15 -3.23 15.35
CA ASP A 100 -15.44 -3.87 15.13
C ASP A 100 -15.54 -4.36 13.67
N PRO A 101 -15.37 -5.66 13.42
CA PRO A 101 -15.48 -6.24 12.08
C PRO A 101 -16.86 -6.07 11.44
N THR A 102 -17.89 -5.76 12.23
CA THR A 102 -19.28 -5.62 11.78
C THR A 102 -19.70 -4.17 11.51
N ALA A 103 -18.83 -3.20 11.81
CA ALA A 103 -19.11 -1.80 11.54
C ALA A 103 -19.30 -1.56 10.03
N ALA A 104 -20.12 -0.58 9.65
CA ALA A 104 -20.29 -0.25 8.23
C ALA A 104 -19.01 0.41 7.67
N ASP A 105 -18.49 1.38 8.42
CA ASP A 105 -17.19 2.02 8.19
C ASP A 105 -16.13 1.29 9.03
N ARG A 106 -15.19 0.61 8.38
CA ARG A 106 -14.06 -0.03 9.07
C ARG A 106 -12.82 -0.08 8.20
N PHE A 107 -11.69 -0.38 8.81
CA PHE A 107 -10.43 -0.59 8.11
C PHE A 107 -9.57 -1.64 8.82
N ASP A 108 -8.74 -2.30 8.03
CA ASP A 108 -7.64 -3.13 8.48
C ASP A 108 -6.32 -2.46 8.06
N VAL A 109 -5.34 -2.47 8.95
CA VAL A 109 -3.98 -1.97 8.67
C VAL A 109 -3.09 -3.14 8.28
N TYR A 110 -2.39 -2.97 7.17
CA TYR A 110 -1.45 -3.94 6.61
C TYR A 110 -0.07 -3.32 6.46
N ALA A 111 0.95 -4.16 6.30
CA ALA A 111 2.24 -3.77 5.76
C ALA A 111 2.47 -4.46 4.42
N ASP A 112 3.01 -3.72 3.45
CA ASP A 112 3.53 -4.26 2.20
C ASP A 112 4.83 -5.07 2.44
N PRO A 113 5.44 -5.68 1.41
CA PRO A 113 6.66 -6.47 1.55
C PRO A 113 7.85 -5.72 2.18
N ALA A 114 8.05 -4.45 1.83
CA ALA A 114 9.08 -3.59 2.42
C ALA A 114 8.75 -3.16 3.86
N GLY A 115 7.47 -3.18 4.24
CA GLY A 115 6.96 -2.90 5.59
C GLY A 115 6.29 -1.54 5.76
N HIS A 116 5.90 -0.86 4.67
CA HIS A 116 5.13 0.37 4.76
C HIS A 116 3.67 0.08 5.19
N PRO A 117 3.17 0.76 6.23
CA PRO A 117 1.79 0.63 6.65
C PRO A 117 0.82 1.27 5.64
N PHE A 118 -0.26 0.56 5.33
CA PHE A 118 -1.38 1.07 4.55
C PHE A 118 -2.69 0.44 5.04
N CYS A 119 -3.82 1.04 4.71
CA CYS A 119 -5.14 0.52 5.07
C CYS A 119 -5.90 0.00 3.86
N LEU A 120 -6.65 -1.07 4.07
CA LEU A 120 -7.86 -1.33 3.31
C LEU A 120 -9.05 -0.80 4.11
N CYS A 121 -9.89 -0.02 3.45
CA CYS A 121 -11.02 0.70 4.02
C CYS A 121 -12.30 0.31 3.28
N VAL A 122 -13.41 0.46 3.95
CA VAL A 122 -14.77 0.23 3.45
C VAL A 122 -15.62 1.30 4.09
N SER A 123 -16.48 1.92 3.30
CA SER A 123 -17.46 2.87 3.79
C SER A 123 -18.87 2.28 3.63
N GLY A 124 -19.72 2.47 4.63
CA GLY A 124 -21.11 2.04 4.60
C GLY A 124 -21.97 2.77 3.55
N GLY A 125 -21.39 3.76 2.85
CA GLY A 125 -22.05 4.58 1.85
C GLY A 125 -21.64 4.31 0.40
N ASP A 126 -20.56 3.57 0.14
CA ASP A 126 -20.03 3.36 -1.22
C ASP A 126 -20.43 2.01 -1.85
N ALA A 127 -21.41 1.31 -1.28
CA ALA A 127 -22.06 0.19 -1.97
C ALA A 127 -22.86 0.74 -3.17
N ALA A 128 -22.17 0.87 -4.31
CA ALA A 128 -22.63 1.33 -5.63
C ALA A 128 -22.79 2.86 -5.81
N ALA A 129 -21.76 3.47 -6.39
CA ALA A 129 -21.92 4.57 -7.36
C ALA A 129 -21.88 4.00 -8.79
#